data_AF-A0A496X9K8-F1
#
_entry.id   AF-A0A496X9K8-F1
#
_cell.length_a   1.000
_cell.length_b   1.000
_cell.length_c   1.000
_cell.angle_alpha   90.00
_cell.angle_beta   90.00
_cell.angle_gamma   90.00
#
_symmetry.space_group_name_H-M   'P 1'
#
loop_
_entity.id
_entity.type
_entity.pdbx_description
1 polymer ?
#
loop_
_entity_poly.entity_id
_entity_poly.type
_entity_poly.pdbx_seq_one_letter_code
_entity_poly.pdbx_strand_id
1 'polypeptide(L)'
;MNPLYLNEPASKSASCEQQPLPASPQSYSYSVDEAVTYLQEQGFRIAPRTVSWHCQTNLLDCEKFVHGNVQKWKITKESLDDRIKTLKREGFQASSNSEQMPASMPASNNEQQPATASALSAEIFKILNRELEEKNKQIAEFQSILHEQSQQFENLNKTIQLSNQTIQQLNSILALPQVKDVVQTMRNQEHDPDFGYDE
;
A
#
# COMPACT_ATOMS: atom_id res chain seq x y z
N MET A 1 2.98 47.89 59.76
CA MET A 1 1.84 47.00 60.08
C MET A 1 1.91 45.81 59.15
N ASN A 2 2.04 44.62 59.71
CA ASN A 2 1.61 43.37 59.09
C ASN A 2 0.95 42.57 60.21
N PRO A 3 -0.22 41.98 59.98
CA PRO A 3 -0.31 40.52 60.20
C PRO A 3 -1.10 39.82 59.08
N LEU A 4 -0.57 38.71 58.55
CA LEU A 4 -0.92 37.30 58.84
C LEU A 4 -2.13 36.80 57.99
N TYR A 5 -2.12 35.65 57.32
CA TYR A 5 -1.73 34.30 57.76
C TYR A 5 -1.45 33.36 56.53
N LEU A 6 -0.32 32.61 56.60
CA LEU A 6 -0.08 31.17 56.30
C LEU A 6 -0.34 30.61 54.87
N ASN A 7 0.44 29.68 54.28
CA ASN A 7 1.29 28.58 54.79
C ASN A 7 2.28 28.07 53.68
N GLU A 8 3.43 27.52 54.09
CA GLU A 8 4.41 26.72 53.32
C GLU A 8 3.85 25.32 52.88
N PRO A 9 4.57 24.33 52.27
CA PRO A 9 5.98 24.25 51.82
C PRO A 9 6.25 23.60 50.43
N ALA A 10 7.53 23.65 50.05
CA ALA A 10 8.30 22.78 49.14
C ALA A 10 7.62 21.64 48.36
N SER A 11 7.84 21.60 47.04
CA SER A 11 8.06 20.36 46.28
C SER A 11 8.74 20.59 44.94
N LYS A 12 9.99 20.11 44.87
CA LYS A 12 10.66 19.46 43.72
C LYS A 12 10.03 19.65 42.33
N SER A 13 10.73 20.32 41.44
CA SER A 13 10.82 19.88 40.05
C SER A 13 12.28 19.62 39.73
N ALA A 14 12.60 18.33 39.76
CA ALA A 14 13.89 17.80 39.37
C ALA A 14 14.20 18.18 37.93
N SER A 15 15.46 18.52 37.72
CA SER A 15 16.19 18.37 36.47
C SER A 15 15.78 17.05 35.79
N CYS A 16 15.15 17.14 34.63
CA CYS A 16 15.24 16.08 33.64
C CYS A 16 16.20 16.60 32.57
N GLU A 17 17.48 16.30 32.79
CA GLU A 17 18.39 15.99 31.70
C GLU A 17 17.61 15.19 30.65
N GLN A 18 17.47 15.76 29.46
CA GLN A 18 17.15 14.96 28.29
C GLN A 18 18.32 14.01 28.10
N GLN A 19 18.20 12.81 28.68
CA GLN A 19 18.95 11.66 28.23
C GLN A 19 18.80 11.60 26.70
N PRO A 20 19.90 11.43 25.94
CA PRO A 20 19.77 11.01 24.57
C PRO A 20 18.92 9.74 24.59
N LEU A 21 17.77 9.78 23.94
CA LEU A 21 16.98 8.58 23.67
C LEU A 21 17.96 7.52 23.14
N PRO A 22 17.89 6.28 23.64
CA PRO A 22 18.77 5.21 23.18
C PRO A 22 18.70 5.18 21.67
N ALA A 23 19.87 5.14 21.01
CA ALA A 23 20.00 5.15 19.56
C ALA A 23 18.89 4.29 18.98
N SER A 24 17.92 4.96 18.36
CA SER A 24 16.75 4.28 17.86
C SER A 24 17.26 3.22 16.88
N PRO A 25 16.72 2.00 16.93
CA PRO A 25 16.60 1.19 15.73
C PRO A 25 16.62 2.01 14.45
N GLN A 26 17.43 1.64 13.47
CA GLN A 26 17.28 2.23 12.15
C GLN A 26 15.80 2.07 11.74
N SER A 27 15.06 3.17 11.75
CA SER A 27 13.63 3.16 11.53
C SER A 27 13.38 3.76 10.16
N TYR A 28 12.70 3.00 9.31
CA TYR A 28 12.33 3.42 7.97
C TYR A 28 11.11 4.31 8.09
N SER A 29 11.35 5.61 8.11
CA SER A 29 10.28 6.59 8.18
C SER A 29 9.63 6.71 6.80
N TYR A 30 8.46 6.09 6.65
CA TYR A 30 7.56 6.23 5.50
C TYR A 30 8.00 5.60 4.17
N SER A 31 9.08 4.85 4.15
CA SER A 31 9.62 4.24 2.95
C SER A 31 9.22 2.78 2.85
N VAL A 32 7.96 2.54 2.48
CA VAL A 32 7.55 1.20 2.00
C VAL A 32 8.53 0.73 0.93
N ASP A 33 8.99 1.64 0.07
CA ASP A 33 9.99 1.36 -0.96
C ASP A 33 11.35 0.96 -0.37
N GLU A 34 11.86 1.62 0.67
CA GLU A 34 13.14 1.20 1.30
C GLU A 34 12.99 -0.10 2.07
N ALA A 35 11.85 -0.35 2.72
CA ALA A 35 11.57 -1.63 3.36
C ALA A 35 11.49 -2.77 2.33
N VAL A 36 10.91 -2.50 1.15
CA VAL A 36 10.90 -3.43 0.01
C VAL A 36 12.32 -3.66 -0.51
N THR A 37 13.11 -2.59 -0.71
CA THR A 37 14.51 -2.69 -1.13
C THR A 37 15.33 -3.52 -0.14
N TYR A 38 15.18 -3.26 1.16
CA TYR A 38 15.84 -4.03 2.22
C TYR A 38 15.49 -5.52 2.15
N LEU A 39 14.20 -5.85 1.98
CA LEU A 39 13.76 -7.24 1.84
C LEU A 39 14.29 -7.89 0.54
N GLN A 40 14.38 -7.13 -0.55
CA GLN A 40 14.95 -7.59 -1.82
C GLN A 40 16.45 -7.87 -1.73
N GLU A 41 17.22 -7.02 -1.04
CA GLU A 41 18.65 -7.25 -0.74
C GLU A 41 18.86 -8.51 0.09
N GLN A 42 17.89 -8.86 0.94
CA GLN A 42 17.90 -10.09 1.74
C GLN A 42 17.42 -11.32 0.96
N GLY A 43 17.16 -11.19 -0.35
CA GLY A 43 16.79 -12.27 -1.27
C GLY A 43 15.29 -12.52 -1.40
N PHE A 44 14.44 -11.66 -0.82
CA PHE A 44 12.99 -11.82 -0.88
C PHE A 44 12.36 -10.96 -1.98
N ARG A 45 11.59 -11.58 -2.88
CA ARG A 45 10.75 -10.84 -3.83
C ARG A 45 9.41 -10.50 -3.18
N ILE A 46 9.26 -9.26 -2.76
CA ILE A 46 8.04 -8.76 -2.11
C ILE A 46 7.53 -7.50 -2.82
N ALA A 47 6.21 -7.37 -2.95
CA ALA A 47 5.57 -6.20 -3.54
C ALA A 47 5.31 -5.11 -2.47
N PRO A 48 5.35 -3.80 -2.82
CA PRO A 48 5.06 -2.70 -1.89
C PRO A 48 3.71 -2.82 -1.16
N ARG A 49 2.69 -3.31 -1.89
CA ARG A 49 1.35 -3.53 -1.32
C ARG A 49 1.36 -4.59 -0.22
N THR A 50 2.23 -5.58 -0.31
CA THR A 50 2.37 -6.65 0.69
C THR A 50 2.96 -6.12 1.99
N VAL A 51 3.96 -5.23 1.92
CA VAL A 51 4.54 -4.58 3.11
C VAL A 51 3.51 -3.71 3.82
N SER A 52 2.73 -2.93 3.05
CA SER A 52 1.62 -2.15 3.59
C SER A 52 0.55 -3.02 4.27
N TRP A 53 0.24 -4.17 3.67
CA TRP A 53 -0.70 -5.13 4.25
C TRP A 53 -0.17 -5.77 5.54
N HIS A 54 1.12 -6.12 5.60
CA HIS A 54 1.73 -6.64 6.83
C HIS A 54 1.66 -5.67 8.01
N CYS A 55 1.78 -4.36 7.76
CA CYS A 55 1.53 -3.35 8.80
C CYS A 55 0.06 -3.29 9.23
N GLN A 56 -0.88 -3.47 8.30
CA GLN A 56 -2.32 -3.47 8.63
C GLN A 56 -2.75 -4.70 9.43
N THR A 57 -2.08 -5.83 9.24
CA THR A 57 -2.39 -7.11 9.90
C THR A 57 -1.52 -7.41 11.12
N ASN A 58 -0.72 -6.43 11.58
CA ASN A 58 0.21 -6.58 12.70
C ASN A 58 1.25 -7.70 12.51
N LEU A 59 1.56 -8.07 11.26
CA LEU A 59 2.66 -8.99 10.92
C LEU A 59 4.02 -8.29 10.91
N LEU A 60 4.01 -6.96 10.83
CA LEU A 60 5.15 -6.10 11.12
C LEU A 60 4.73 -5.12 12.23
N ASP A 61 5.66 -4.81 13.12
CA ASP A 61 5.51 -3.75 14.10
C ASP A 61 5.64 -2.40 13.38
N CYS A 62 4.51 -1.75 13.16
CA CYS A 62 4.41 -0.52 12.42
C CYS A 62 3.70 0.56 13.23
N GLU A 63 4.32 1.73 13.32
CA GLU A 63 3.69 2.90 13.95
C GLU A 63 2.77 3.59 12.93
N LYS A 64 1.46 3.60 13.18
CA LYS A 64 0.49 4.31 12.35
C LYS A 64 0.55 5.80 12.64
N PHE A 65 0.65 6.62 11.59
CA PHE A 65 0.53 8.07 11.71
C PHE A 65 -0.20 8.67 10.50
N VAL A 66 -0.61 9.93 10.64
CA VAL A 66 -1.29 10.68 9.58
C VAL A 66 -0.42 11.87 9.19
N HIS A 67 -0.27 12.10 7.89
CA HIS A 67 0.41 13.28 7.36
C HIS A 67 -0.40 13.81 6.18
N GLY A 68 -0.99 14.99 6.35
CA GLY A 68 -2.05 15.48 5.46
C GLY A 68 -3.28 14.57 5.52
N ASN A 69 -3.80 14.17 4.36
CA ASN A 69 -4.98 13.30 4.23
C ASN A 69 -4.63 11.82 3.96
N VAL A 70 -3.36 11.42 4.14
CA VAL A 70 -2.89 10.07 3.83
C VAL A 70 -2.48 9.36 5.12
N GLN A 71 -2.96 8.12 5.29
CA GLN A 71 -2.53 7.24 6.37
C GLN A 71 -1.17 6.63 6.03
N LYS A 72 -0.24 6.72 6.97
CA LYS A 72 1.17 6.38 6.81
C LYS A 72 1.64 5.42 7.90
N TRP A 73 2.73 4.70 7.63
CA TRP A 73 3.33 3.72 8.54
C TRP A 73 4.83 4.01 8.69
N LYS A 74 5.34 3.94 9.92
CA LYS A 74 6.78 3.81 10.18
C LYS A 74 7.08 2.35 10.47
N ILE A 75 8.15 1.83 9.88
CA ILE A 75 8.53 0.42 10.01
C ILE A 75 9.90 0.36 10.68
N THR A 76 10.03 -0.46 11.71
CA THR A 76 11.32 -0.65 12.40
C THR A 76 12.15 -1.73 11.70
N LYS A 77 13.48 -1.56 11.68
CA LYS A 77 14.37 -2.57 11.11
C LYS A 77 14.32 -3.89 11.88
N GLU A 78 14.15 -3.87 13.20
CA GLU A 78 14.05 -5.08 14.01
C GLU A 78 12.83 -5.91 13.60
N SER A 79 11.70 -5.26 13.31
CA SER A 79 10.52 -5.97 12.84
C SER A 79 10.75 -6.63 11.49
N LEU A 80 11.44 -5.96 10.57
CA LEU A 80 11.81 -6.54 9.28
C LEU A 80 12.79 -7.71 9.46
N ASP A 81 13.78 -7.57 10.34
CA ASP A 81 14.77 -8.62 10.64
C ASP A 81 14.13 -9.85 11.27
N ASP A 82 13.19 -9.67 12.19
CA ASP A 82 12.44 -10.77 12.79
C ASP A 82 11.52 -11.46 11.77
N ARG A 83 10.93 -10.70 10.86
CA ARG A 83 10.18 -11.27 9.74
C ARG A 83 11.09 -12.06 8.80
N ILE A 84 12.28 -11.56 8.48
CA ILE A 84 13.28 -12.29 7.68
C ILE A 84 13.70 -13.58 8.38
N LYS A 85 13.99 -13.55 9.69
CA LYS A 85 14.32 -14.77 10.46
C LYS A 85 13.20 -15.79 10.40
N THR A 86 11.95 -15.33 10.53
CA THR A 86 10.77 -16.19 10.46
C THR A 86 10.62 -16.79 9.07
N LEU A 87 10.70 -15.97 8.01
CA LEU A 87 10.62 -16.42 6.62
C LEU A 87 11.75 -17.38 6.24
N LYS A 88 12.98 -17.16 6.74
CA LYS A 88 14.10 -18.10 6.57
C LYS A 88 13.82 -19.42 7.27
N ARG A 89 13.27 -19.41 8.48
CA ARG A 89 12.89 -20.63 9.21
C ARG A 89 11.79 -21.40 8.49
N GLU A 90 10.77 -20.71 8.01
CA GLU A 90 9.66 -21.29 7.23
C GLU A 90 10.18 -21.86 5.89
N GLY A 91 11.05 -21.14 5.19
CA GLY A 91 11.68 -21.58 3.94
C GLY A 91 12.64 -22.77 4.12
N PHE A 92 13.43 -22.80 5.21
CA PHE A 92 14.30 -23.94 5.53
C PHE A 92 13.50 -25.18 5.96
N GLN A 93 12.35 -25.03 6.62
CA GLN A 93 11.48 -26.17 6.91
C GLN A 93 10.78 -26.74 5.66
N ALA A 94 10.56 -25.93 4.63
CA ALA A 94 10.06 -26.41 3.34
C ALA A 94 11.13 -27.20 2.55
N SER A 95 12.41 -26.83 2.66
CA SER A 95 13.52 -27.54 1.97
C SER A 95 14.06 -28.75 2.74
N SER A 96 13.96 -28.81 4.07
CA SER A 96 14.41 -29.97 4.85
C SER A 96 13.43 -31.17 4.84
N ASN A 97 12.23 -31.03 4.27
CA ASN A 97 11.26 -32.11 4.13
C ASN A 97 11.22 -32.75 2.72
N SER A 98 12.07 -32.32 1.79
CA SER A 98 12.10 -32.83 0.41
C SER A 98 13.24 -33.81 0.10
N GLU A 99 14.19 -34.05 1.00
CA GLU A 99 15.32 -34.96 0.80
C GLU A 99 15.46 -35.99 1.94
N GLN A 100 14.51 -36.92 2.05
CA GLN A 100 14.74 -38.21 2.70
C GLN A 100 13.71 -39.24 2.23
N MET A 101 13.93 -39.76 1.03
CA MET A 101 13.56 -41.14 0.72
C MET A 101 14.81 -42.00 0.95
N PRO A 102 14.92 -42.76 2.05
CA PRO A 102 15.71 -43.97 2.05
C PRO A 102 14.78 -45.13 1.70
N ALA A 103 14.85 -45.59 0.46
CA ALA A 103 14.50 -46.96 0.16
C ALA A 103 15.48 -47.86 0.91
N SER A 104 15.04 -48.50 2.00
CA SER A 104 15.49 -49.81 2.51
C SER A 104 14.79 -50.11 3.83
N MET A 105 13.97 -51.17 3.87
CA MET A 105 13.60 -51.83 5.13
C MET A 105 14.85 -52.41 5.80
N PRO A 106 14.84 -52.50 7.15
CA PRO A 106 14.62 -53.83 7.70
C PRO A 106 13.47 -53.86 8.72
N ALA A 107 12.87 -55.04 8.80
CA ALA A 107 11.79 -55.39 9.71
C ALA A 107 12.19 -55.26 11.20
N SER A 108 11.33 -54.66 12.01
CA SER A 108 10.84 -55.27 13.26
C SER A 108 10.00 -54.31 14.10
N ASN A 109 8.81 -54.81 14.43
CA ASN A 109 8.10 -54.75 15.71
C ASN A 109 7.83 -53.41 16.40
N ASN A 110 6.52 -53.25 16.63
CA ASN A 110 5.87 -52.57 17.74
C ASN A 110 6.15 -51.07 17.87
N GLU A 111 5.14 -50.25 17.57
CA GLU A 111 4.18 -49.80 18.59
C GLU A 111 3.06 -49.00 17.92
N GLN A 112 1.83 -49.19 18.39
CA GLN A 112 0.64 -48.45 18.00
C GLN A 112 0.89 -46.92 17.88
N GLN A 113 0.66 -46.34 16.69
CA GLN A 113 0.23 -44.93 16.51
C GLN A 113 -0.40 -44.70 15.12
N PRO A 114 -1.29 -43.71 14.93
CA PRO A 114 -2.72 -43.97 14.91
C PRO A 114 -3.33 -43.64 13.53
N ALA A 115 -4.29 -44.45 13.08
CA ALA A 115 -5.04 -44.21 11.84
C ALA A 115 -5.75 -42.84 11.78
N THR A 116 -5.87 -42.14 12.92
CA THR A 116 -6.48 -40.82 13.06
C THR A 116 -5.61 -39.66 12.56
N ALA A 117 -4.27 -39.76 12.66
CA ALA A 117 -3.37 -38.69 12.23
C ALA A 117 -3.33 -38.54 10.69
N SER A 118 -3.41 -39.67 9.98
CA SER A 118 -3.45 -39.72 8.52
C SER A 118 -4.77 -39.17 7.95
N ALA A 119 -5.90 -39.52 8.58
CA ALA A 119 -7.21 -38.99 8.18
C ALA A 119 -7.34 -37.48 8.43
N LEU A 120 -6.83 -36.99 9.57
CA LEU A 120 -6.82 -35.57 9.88
C LEU A 120 -5.97 -34.77 8.88
N SER A 121 -4.79 -35.29 8.52
CA SER A 121 -3.92 -34.69 7.52
C SER A 121 -4.57 -34.62 6.13
N ALA A 122 -5.28 -35.67 5.73
CA ALA A 122 -5.99 -35.71 4.46
C ALA A 122 -7.14 -34.68 4.40
N GLU A 123 -7.84 -34.48 5.50
CA GLU A 123 -8.95 -33.53 5.56
C GLU A 123 -8.46 -32.08 5.58
N ILE A 124 -7.37 -31.79 6.29
CA ILE A 124 -6.70 -30.48 6.25
C ILE A 124 -6.22 -30.16 4.83
N PHE A 125 -5.62 -31.13 4.13
CA PHE A 125 -5.16 -30.94 2.76
C PHE A 125 -6.32 -30.62 1.79
N LYS A 126 -7.47 -31.25 1.95
CA LYS A 126 -8.68 -30.93 1.16
C LYS A 126 -9.18 -29.52 1.43
N ILE A 127 -9.22 -29.09 2.69
CA ILE A 127 -9.67 -27.74 3.06
C ILE A 127 -8.72 -26.70 2.46
N LEU A 128 -7.41 -26.89 2.59
CA LEU A 128 -6.39 -26.00 2.02
C LEU A 128 -6.48 -25.93 0.50
N ASN A 129 -6.67 -27.06 -0.20
CA ASN A 129 -6.84 -27.06 -1.65
C ASN A 129 -8.13 -26.34 -2.07
N ARG A 130 -9.21 -26.48 -1.30
CA ARG A 130 -10.46 -25.77 -1.58
C ARG A 130 -10.28 -24.25 -1.41
N GLU A 131 -9.64 -23.82 -0.33
CA GLU A 131 -9.34 -22.40 -0.11
C GLU A 131 -8.41 -21.86 -1.20
N LEU A 132 -7.41 -22.64 -1.61
CA LEU A 132 -6.51 -22.26 -2.70
C LEU A 132 -7.26 -22.09 -4.02
N GLU A 133 -8.16 -23.00 -4.36
CA GLU A 133 -8.99 -22.94 -5.57
C GLU A 133 -9.92 -21.71 -5.56
N GLU A 134 -10.57 -21.46 -4.42
CA GLU A 134 -11.43 -20.28 -4.22
C GLU A 134 -10.61 -18.98 -4.39
N LYS A 135 -9.39 -18.94 -3.86
CA LYS A 135 -8.49 -17.79 -4.00
C LYS A 135 -7.99 -17.61 -5.43
N ASN A 136 -7.66 -18.70 -6.13
CA ASN A 136 -7.28 -18.65 -7.53
C ASN A 136 -8.42 -18.12 -8.40
N LYS A 137 -9.66 -18.53 -8.10
CA LYS A 137 -10.86 -17.99 -8.77
C LYS A 137 -11.03 -16.50 -8.53
N GLN A 138 -10.89 -16.04 -7.28
CA GLN A 138 -10.94 -14.60 -6.94
C GLN A 138 -9.85 -13.81 -7.67
N ILE A 139 -8.64 -14.36 -7.79
CA ILE A 139 -7.54 -13.74 -8.53
C ILE A 139 -7.89 -13.60 -10.02
N ALA A 140 -8.45 -14.66 -10.63
CA ALA A 140 -8.86 -14.63 -12.03
C ALA A 140 -9.96 -13.58 -12.28
N GLU A 141 -10.94 -13.48 -11.38
CA GLU A 141 -11.99 -12.45 -11.44
C GLU A 141 -11.40 -11.03 -11.35
N PHE A 142 -10.48 -10.78 -10.41
CA PHE A 142 -9.82 -9.48 -10.31
C PHE A 142 -8.96 -9.14 -11.53
N GLN A 143 -8.27 -10.13 -12.11
CA GLN A 143 -7.51 -9.94 -13.34
C GLN A 143 -8.43 -9.57 -14.51
N SER A 144 -9.60 -10.20 -14.61
CA SER A 144 -10.61 -9.86 -15.62
C SER A 144 -11.10 -8.42 -15.47
N ILE A 145 -11.44 -8.01 -14.23
CA ILE A 145 -11.91 -6.64 -13.95
C ILE A 145 -10.82 -5.61 -14.27
N LEU A 146 -9.57 -5.88 -13.90
CA LEU A 146 -8.44 -5.00 -14.21
C LEU A 146 -8.21 -4.88 -15.72
N HIS A 147 -8.36 -5.98 -16.46
CA HIS A 147 -8.23 -5.95 -17.91
C HIS A 147 -9.32 -5.09 -18.55
N GLU A 148 -10.57 -5.25 -18.11
CA GLU A 148 -11.69 -4.43 -18.59
C GLU A 148 -11.50 -2.94 -18.27
N GLN A 149 -11.09 -2.60 -17.05
CA GLN A 149 -10.76 -1.23 -16.63
C GLN A 149 -9.64 -0.63 -17.50
N SER A 150 -8.60 -1.42 -17.81
CA SER A 150 -7.52 -0.99 -18.69
C SER A 150 -8.04 -0.65 -20.10
N GLN A 151 -8.92 -1.48 -20.66
CA GLN A 151 -9.53 -1.20 -21.97
C GLN A 151 -10.40 0.06 -21.94
N GLN A 152 -11.17 0.27 -20.87
CA GLN A 152 -11.97 1.48 -20.71
C GLN A 152 -11.09 2.74 -20.64
N PHE A 153 -9.97 2.67 -19.92
CA PHE A 153 -9.01 3.76 -19.84
C PHE A 153 -8.36 4.07 -21.20
N GLU A 154 -7.97 3.05 -21.96
CA GLU A 154 -7.45 3.23 -23.31
C GLU A 154 -8.48 3.91 -24.23
N ASN A 155 -9.76 3.53 -24.15
CA ASN A 155 -10.83 4.15 -24.93
C ASN A 155 -11.08 5.60 -24.54
N LEU A 156 -11.05 5.92 -23.24
CA LEU A 156 -11.11 7.29 -22.75
C LEU A 156 -9.93 8.12 -23.26
N ASN A 157 -8.72 7.56 -23.22
CA ASN A 157 -7.52 8.23 -23.72
C ASN A 157 -7.63 8.54 -25.23
N LYS A 158 -8.15 7.60 -26.04
CA LYS A 158 -8.43 7.84 -27.47
C LYS A 158 -9.44 8.97 -27.67
N THR A 159 -10.51 9.00 -26.88
CA THR A 159 -11.52 10.08 -26.93
C THR A 159 -10.90 11.44 -26.59
N ILE A 160 -10.06 11.51 -25.56
CA ILE A 160 -9.35 12.73 -25.16
C ILE A 160 -8.41 13.19 -26.29
N GLN A 161 -7.68 12.27 -26.92
CA GLN A 161 -6.80 12.60 -28.05
C GLN A 161 -7.57 13.19 -29.24
N LEU A 162 -8.71 12.59 -29.61
CA LEU A 162 -9.57 13.10 -30.68
C LEU A 162 -10.14 14.48 -30.35
N SER A 163 -10.58 14.68 -29.10
CA SER A 163 -11.06 15.98 -28.63
C SER A 163 -9.97 17.06 -28.71
N ASN A 164 -8.74 16.74 -28.29
CA ASN A 164 -7.62 17.66 -28.37
C ASN A 164 -7.27 18.02 -29.82
N GLN A 165 -7.28 17.05 -30.73
CA GLN A 165 -7.12 17.31 -32.17
C GLN A 165 -8.20 18.25 -32.71
N THR A 166 -9.45 18.04 -32.31
CA THR A 166 -10.58 18.90 -32.70
C THR A 166 -10.38 20.33 -32.20
N ILE A 167 -9.97 20.51 -30.93
CA ILE A 167 -9.69 21.81 -30.34
C ILE A 167 -8.54 22.50 -31.11
N GLN A 168 -7.47 21.78 -31.45
CA GLN A 168 -6.36 22.34 -32.22
C GLN A 168 -6.80 22.78 -33.63
N GLN A 169 -7.65 22.00 -34.29
CA GLN A 169 -8.23 22.38 -35.58
C GLN A 169 -9.09 23.64 -35.45
N LEU A 170 -9.97 23.72 -34.46
CA LEU A 170 -10.80 24.90 -34.21
C LEU A 170 -9.96 26.14 -33.91
N ASN A 171 -8.93 26.02 -33.08
CA ASN A 171 -8.00 27.12 -32.80
C ASN A 171 -7.27 27.59 -34.06
N SER A 172 -6.91 26.67 -34.95
CA SER A 172 -6.28 27.01 -36.23
C SER A 172 -7.24 27.77 -37.15
N ILE A 173 -8.53 27.39 -37.18
CA ILE A 173 -9.57 28.10 -37.93
C ILE A 173 -9.81 29.49 -37.33
N LEU A 174 -9.92 29.61 -36.01
CA LEU A 174 -10.10 30.89 -35.32
C LEU A 174 -8.89 31.83 -35.46
N ALA A 175 -7.70 31.27 -35.69
CA ALA A 175 -6.50 32.04 -35.97
C ALA A 175 -6.46 32.63 -37.39
N LEU A 176 -7.33 32.18 -38.32
CA LEU A 176 -7.41 32.75 -39.66
C LEU A 176 -7.86 34.22 -39.58
N PRO A 177 -7.14 35.18 -40.20
CA PRO A 177 -7.44 36.61 -40.08
C PRO A 177 -8.90 36.95 -40.41
N GLN A 178 -9.41 36.42 -41.51
CA GLN A 178 -10.80 36.60 -41.96
C GLN A 178 -11.85 36.12 -40.93
N VAL A 179 -11.56 35.06 -40.16
CA VAL A 179 -12.48 34.54 -39.14
C VAL A 179 -12.35 35.37 -37.86
N LYS A 180 -11.11 35.69 -37.47
CA LYS A 180 -10.81 36.51 -36.30
C LYS A 180 -11.46 37.90 -36.39
N ASP A 181 -11.40 38.54 -37.54
CA ASP A 181 -11.95 39.87 -37.78
C ASP A 181 -13.48 39.86 -37.73
N VAL A 182 -14.13 38.83 -38.29
CA VAL A 182 -15.58 38.65 -38.22
C VAL A 182 -16.05 38.39 -36.78
N VAL A 183 -15.36 37.51 -36.04
CA VAL A 183 -15.66 37.24 -34.62
C VAL A 183 -15.48 38.49 -33.77
N GLN A 184 -14.44 39.29 -34.01
CA GLN A 184 -14.23 40.54 -33.29
C GLN A 184 -15.29 41.59 -33.63
N THR A 185 -15.72 41.67 -34.90
CA THR A 185 -16.79 42.57 -35.33
C THR A 185 -18.12 42.21 -34.68
N MET A 186 -18.49 40.92 -34.64
CA MET A 186 -19.70 40.45 -33.95
C MET A 186 -19.64 40.73 -32.44
N ARG A 187 -18.48 40.48 -31.80
CA ARG A 187 -18.28 40.78 -30.37
C ARG A 187 -18.45 42.27 -30.06
N ASN A 188 -18.02 43.14 -30.97
CA ASN A 188 -18.15 44.58 -30.80
C ASN A 188 -19.60 45.07 -31.06
N GLN A 189 -20.41 44.33 -31.82
CA GLN A 189 -21.83 44.65 -32.06
C GLN A 189 -22.75 44.23 -30.89
N GLU A 190 -22.40 43.19 -30.12
CA GLU A 190 -23.14 42.80 -28.91
C GLU A 190 -22.92 43.74 -27.71
N HIS A 191 -22.05 44.75 -27.82
CA HIS A 191 -21.66 45.64 -26.72
C HIS A 191 -22.10 47.09 -26.92
N ASP A 192 -23.21 47.32 -27.62
CA ASP A 192 -23.84 48.63 -27.72
C ASP A 192 -25.03 48.72 -26.74
N PRO A 193 -24.85 49.24 -25.52
CA PRO A 193 -25.96 49.48 -24.60
C PRO A 193 -26.53 50.87 -24.86
N ASP A 194 -27.12 51.11 -26.03
CA ASP A 194 -27.88 52.34 -26.26
C ASP A 194 -29.39 52.05 -26.23
N PHE A 195 -29.87 51.77 -25.02
CA PHE A 195 -31.28 51.99 -24.66
C PHE A 195 -31.36 53.39 -24.02
N GLY A 196 -31.27 54.43 -24.85
CA GLY A 196 -31.78 55.75 -24.51
C GLY A 196 -33.30 55.66 -24.38
N TYR A 197 -33.80 55.56 -23.15
CA TYR A 197 -35.16 55.97 -22.86
C TYR A 197 -35.17 57.49 -22.85
N ASP A 198 -35.64 58.11 -23.93
CA ASP A 198 -35.98 59.52 -23.95
C ASP A 198 -37.14 59.77 -22.96
N GLU A 199 -36.89 60.64 -21.96
CA GLU A 199 -37.89 61.24 -21.06
C GLU A 199 -38.77 62.28 -21.77
#